data_AF-A0A850NQR4-F1
#
_entry.id   AF-A0A850NQR4-F1
#
_cell.length_a   1.000
_cell.length_b   1.000
_cell.length_c   1.000
_cell.angle_alpha   90.00
_cell.angle_beta   90.00
_cell.angle_gamma   90.00
#
_symmetry.space_group_name_H-M   'P 1'
#
loop_
_entity.id
_entity.type
_entity.pdbx_description
1 polymer ?
#
loop_
_entity_poly.entity_id
_entity_poly.type
_entity_poly.pdbx_seq_one_letter_code
_entity_poly.pdbx_strand_id
1 'polypeptide(L)' 'MKTIGLLGGMSWQSTAIYYDQINRMVEASLGGLHSARIVLVSVDFAEIVAAQRAGRWDLAGQRLAEG' A
#
# COMPACT_ATOMS: atom_id res chain seq x y z
N MET A 1 -0.79 19.40 0.27
CA MET A 1 -1.11 17.98 0.52
C MET A 1 0.11 17.28 1.12
N LYS A 2 -0.07 16.50 2.19
CA LYS A 2 0.99 15.64 2.75
C LYS A 2 1.17 14.41 1.85
N THR A 3 2.38 13.89 1.75
CA THR A 3 2.63 12.60 1.09
C THR A 3 2.12 11.47 1.99
N ILE A 4 1.34 10.53 1.43
CA ILE A 4 0.95 9.30 2.12
C ILE A 4 1.88 8.16 1.70
N GLY A 5 2.34 7.38 2.69
CA GLY A 5 3.03 6.12 2.47
C GLY A 5 2.03 4.96 2.51
N LEU A 6 2.03 4.11 1.50
CA LEU A 6 1.21 2.91 1.42
C LEU A 6 2.14 1.68 1.47
N LEU A 7 1.93 0.80 2.45
CA LEU A 7 2.48 -0.55 2.45
C LEU A 7 1.42 -1.48 1.85
N GLY A 8 1.55 -1.77 0.56
CA GLY A 8 0.61 -2.55 -0.23
C GLY A 8 1.20 -3.89 -0.66
N GLY A 9 0.54 -4.54 -1.61
CA GLY A 9 0.94 -5.85 -2.12
C GLY A 9 0.36 -7.03 -1.38
N MET A 10 -0.55 -6.85 -0.42
CA MET A 10 -1.12 -7.92 0.44
C MET A 10 -2.63 -8.16 0.30
N SER A 11 -3.21 -8.32 -0.89
CA SER A 11 -2.57 -8.54 -2.20
C SER A 11 -2.48 -7.27 -3.05
N TRP A 12 -1.72 -7.33 -4.16
CA TRP A 12 -1.56 -6.19 -5.08
C TRP A 12 -2.89 -5.72 -5.70
N GLN A 13 -3.83 -6.63 -5.97
CA GLN A 13 -5.13 -6.27 -6.55
C GLN A 13 -5.90 -5.29 -5.64
N SER A 14 -5.88 -5.53 -4.33
CA SER A 14 -6.52 -4.65 -3.35
C SER A 14 -5.82 -3.29 -3.26
N THR A 15 -4.49 -3.27 -3.40
CA THR A 15 -3.68 -2.04 -3.36
C THR A 15 -3.97 -1.12 -4.55
N ALA A 16 -4.21 -1.68 -5.73
CA ALA A 16 -4.60 -0.91 -6.91
C ALA A 16 -5.89 -0.11 -6.67
N ILE A 17 -6.84 -0.67 -5.91
CA ILE A 17 -8.09 0.02 -5.52
C ILE A 17 -7.78 1.23 -4.64
N TYR A 18 -6.90 1.09 -3.64
CA TYR A 18 -6.50 2.21 -2.79
C TYR A 18 -5.87 3.34 -3.60
N TYR A 19 -4.95 3.02 -4.52
CA TYR A 19 -4.31 4.02 -5.38
C TYR A 19 -5.34 4.78 -6.23
N ASP A 20 -6.26 4.07 -6.89
CA ASP A 20 -7.31 4.68 -7.72
C ASP A 20 -8.24 5.58 -6.88
N GLN A 21 -8.75 5.08 -5.76
CA GLN A 21 -9.66 5.83 -4.91
C GLN A 21 -9.02 7.08 -4.32
N ILE A 22 -7.77 6.99 -3.85
CA ILE A 22 -7.05 8.15 -3.31
C ILE A 22 -6.88 9.24 -4.37
N ASN A 23 -6.51 8.88 -5.60
CA ASN A 23 -6.38 9.85 -6.68
C ASN A 23 -7.73 10.47 -7.08
N ARG A 24 -8.80 9.66 -7.18
CA ARG A 24 -10.15 10.16 -7.46
C ARG A 24 -10.63 11.16 -6.40
N MET A 25 -10.37 10.90 -5.12
CA MET A 25 -10.74 11.83 -4.05
C MET A 25 -9.97 13.15 -4.13
N VAL A 26 -8.70 13.11 -4.50
CA VAL A 26 -7.89 14.32 -4.71
C VAL A 26 -8.37 15.12 -5.91
N GLU A 27 -8.63 14.45 -7.04
CA GLU A 27 -9.19 15.07 -8.24
C GLU A 27 -10.54 15.71 -7.94
N ALA A 28 -11.44 15.01 -7.22
CA ALA A 28 -12.73 15.55 -6.82
C ALA A 28 -12.64 16.76 -5.88
N SER A 29 -11.59 16.83 -5.06
CA SER A 29 -11.39 17.92 -4.09
C SER A 29 -10.70 19.15 -4.66
N LEU A 30 -9.75 18.96 -5.60
CA LEU A 30 -8.90 20.03 -6.12
C LEU A 30 -9.18 20.37 -7.59
N GLY A 31 -9.85 19.48 -8.32
CA GLY A 31 -10.21 19.64 -9.73
C GLY A 31 -9.03 19.49 -10.69
N GLY A 32 -9.32 19.63 -11.99
CA GLY A 32 -8.31 19.65 -13.05
C GLY A 32 -7.51 18.35 -13.12
N LEU A 33 -6.18 18.49 -13.19
CA LEU A 33 -5.25 17.36 -13.31
C LEU A 33 -4.53 17.06 -11.98
N HIS A 34 -5.15 17.37 -10.85
CA HIS A 34 -4.56 17.11 -9.55
C HIS A 34 -4.62 15.61 -9.19
N SER A 35 -3.48 15.07 -8.78
CA SER A 35 -3.31 13.71 -8.29
C SER A 35 -2.68 13.70 -6.89
N ALA A 36 -2.82 12.57 -6.20
CA ALA A 36 -2.31 12.41 -4.85
C ALA A 36 -0.78 12.23 -4.82
N ARG A 37 -0.13 12.77 -3.80
CA ARG A 37 1.29 12.49 -3.53
C ARG A 37 1.40 11.18 -2.74
N ILE A 38 1.81 10.11 -3.41
CA ILE A 38 1.86 8.74 -2.85
C ILE A 38 3.27 8.16 -2.99
N VAL A 39 3.76 7.53 -1.93
CA VAL A 39 4.83 6.52 -2.01
C VAL A 39 4.20 5.17 -1.73
N LEU A 40 4.37 4.22 -2.64
CA LEU A 40 3.84 2.87 -2.50
C LEU A 40 5.00 1.88 -2.45
N VAL A 41 5.09 1.14 -1.36
CA VAL A 41 5.90 -0.08 -1.27
C VAL A 41 4.95 -1.25 -1.49
N SER A 42 5.19 -2.04 -2.53
CA SER A 42 4.40 -3.25 -2.80
C SER A 42 5.26 -4.46 -2.46
N VAL A 43 4.92 -5.15 -1.37
CA VAL A 43 5.66 -6.35 -0.95
C VAL A 43 5.27 -7.58 -1.78
N ASP A 44 6.11 -8.62 -1.75
CA ASP A 44 5.70 -9.94 -2.21
C ASP A 44 4.76 -10.57 -1.16
N PHE A 45 3.49 -10.77 -1.54
CA PHE A 45 2.49 -11.31 -0.64
C PHE A 45 2.81 -12.74 -0.18
N ALA A 46 3.49 -13.52 -1.02
CA ALA A 46 3.76 -14.91 -0.73
C ALA A 46 4.63 -15.05 0.52
N GLU A 47 5.62 -14.17 0.68
CA GLU A 47 6.49 -14.15 1.87
C GLU A 47 5.72 -13.81 3.15
N ILE A 48 4.84 -12.81 3.08
CA ILE A 48 4.00 -12.39 4.20
C ILE A 48 3.07 -13.53 4.62
N VAL A 49 2.38 -14.16 3.66
CA VAL A 49 1.47 -15.29 3.94
C VAL A 49 2.22 -16.48 4.53
N ALA A 50 3.43 -16.77 4.04
CA ALA A 50 4.25 -17.85 4.59
C ALA A 50 4.59 -17.59 6.07
N ALA A 51 5.02 -16.37 6.41
CA ALA A 51 5.29 -15.98 7.79
C ALA A 51 4.03 -16.07 8.68
N GLN A 52 2.89 -15.56 8.21
CA GLN A 52 1.61 -15.62 8.92
C GLN A 52 1.16 -17.07 9.18
N ARG A 53 1.22 -17.95 8.17
CA ARG A 53 0.85 -19.37 8.30
C ARG A 53 1.76 -20.11 9.27
N ALA A 54 3.02 -19.73 9.37
CA ALA A 54 3.97 -20.26 10.34
C ALA A 54 3.82 -19.66 11.75
N GLY A 55 2.88 -18.73 11.97
CA GLY A 55 2.73 -18.01 13.24
C GLY A 55 3.86 -17.01 13.54
N ARG A 56 4.71 -16.72 12.55
CA ARG A 56 5.88 -15.84 12.65
C ARG A 56 5.52 -14.38 12.36
N TRP A 57 4.71 -13.80 13.24
CA TRP A 57 4.29 -12.41 13.15
C TRP A 57 5.44 -11.41 13.30
N ASP A 58 6.48 -11.79 14.04
CA ASP A 58 7.74 -11.05 14.13
C ASP A 58 8.38 -10.86 12.75
N LEU A 59 8.46 -11.94 11.97
CA LEU A 59 9.03 -11.91 10.63
C LEU A 59 8.14 -11.12 9.65
N ALA A 60 6.81 -11.31 9.72
CA ALA A 60 5.88 -10.53 8.91
C ALA A 60 6.03 -9.01 9.19
N GLY A 61 6.18 -8.62 10.45
CA GLY A 61 6.40 -7.23 10.84
C GLY A 61 7.74 -6.69 10.34
N GLN A 62 8.83 -7.46 10.44
CA GLN A 62 10.13 -7.08 9.89
C GLN A 62 10.07 -6.82 8.38
N ARG A 63 9.40 -7.70 7.63
CA ARG A 63 9.20 -7.54 6.19
C ARG A 63 8.47 -6.26 5.80
N LEU A 64 7.53 -5.80 6.64
CA LEU A 64 6.84 -4.53 6.42
C LEU A 64 7.69 -3.31 6.80
N ALA A 65 8.64 -3.46 7.72
CA ALA A 65 9.52 -2.39 8.18
C ALA A 65 10.74 -2.16 7.27
N GLU A 66 11.09 -3.12 6.42
CA GLU A 66 12.21 -3.05 5.46
C GLU A 66 11.91 -2.18 4.21
N GLY A 67 10.69 -1.66 4.09
CA GLY A 67 10.18 -0.89 2.94
C GLY A 67 10.37 0.63 2.99
#